data_AF-A0A8X6FGJ7-F1
#
_entry.id   AF-A0A8X6FGJ7-F1
#
_cell.length_a   1.000
_cell.length_b   1.000
_cell.length_c   1.000
_cell.angle_alpha   90.00
_cell.angle_beta   90.00
_cell.angle_gamma   90.00
#
_symmetry.space_group_name_H-M   'P 1'
#
loop_
_entity.id
_entity.type
_entity.pdbx_description
1 polymer ?
#
loop_
_entity_poly.entity_id
_entity_poly.type
_entity_poly.pdbx_seq_one_letter_code
_entity_poly.pdbx_strand_id
1 'polypeptide(L)'
;INECLTNNTCHPTTKCINTIGSFKCECEEGYRKPEQEEFCEDINECAEDSNICKNWNSVKCVNLPGTYKCECLPGYEPTDMNVDPRKTKCQKYKESWLPVGIAVGTAILLIIISLALLKYMDYRARR
;
A
#
# COMPACT_ATOMS: atom_id res chain seq x y z
N ILE A 1 41.70 2.57 -19.89
CA ILE A 1 40.62 1.64 -20.32
C ILE A 1 39.48 1.80 -19.33
N ASN A 2 38.23 1.55 -19.73
CA ASN A 2 37.09 1.54 -18.81
C ASN A 2 36.40 0.18 -18.94
N GLU A 3 36.71 -0.69 -18.00
CA GLU A 3 36.33 -2.09 -17.95
C GLU A 3 34.82 -2.23 -17.73
N CYS A 4 34.16 -1.22 -17.15
CA CYS A 4 32.71 -1.18 -16.94
C CYS A 4 31.89 -0.94 -18.21
N LEU A 5 32.52 -0.57 -19.34
CA LEU A 5 31.84 -0.51 -20.64
C LEU A 5 31.76 -1.87 -21.33
N THR A 6 32.42 -2.88 -20.78
CA THR A 6 32.39 -4.27 -21.27
C THR A 6 31.21 -5.00 -20.64
N ASN A 7 30.53 -5.83 -21.42
CA ASN A 7 29.38 -6.58 -20.92
C ASN A 7 29.84 -7.71 -19.97
N ASN A 8 29.11 -7.94 -18.87
CA ASN A 8 29.37 -8.97 -17.85
C ASN A 8 30.68 -8.82 -17.02
N THR A 9 31.22 -7.62 -16.86
CA THR A 9 32.40 -7.38 -16.00
C THR A 9 32.13 -7.65 -14.50
N CYS A 10 30.88 -7.47 -14.06
CA CYS A 10 30.45 -7.62 -12.67
C CYS A 10 29.15 -8.43 -12.58
N HIS A 11 28.82 -8.95 -11.39
CA HIS A 11 27.58 -9.68 -11.12
C HIS A 11 26.35 -8.76 -11.25
N PRO A 12 25.15 -9.26 -11.64
CA PRO A 12 23.96 -8.41 -11.80
C PRO A 12 23.51 -7.62 -10.56
N THR A 13 23.84 -8.08 -9.35
CA THR A 13 23.54 -7.38 -8.07
C THR A 13 24.67 -6.45 -7.62
N THR A 14 25.61 -6.13 -8.52
CA THR A 14 26.76 -5.28 -8.24
C THR A 14 26.91 -4.17 -9.28
N LYS A 15 27.33 -3.01 -8.80
CA LYS A 15 27.73 -1.87 -9.61
C LYS A 15 29.22 -1.94 -9.93
N CYS A 16 29.55 -1.83 -11.22
CA CYS A 16 30.93 -1.68 -11.66
C CYS A 16 31.41 -0.24 -11.43
N ILE A 17 32.58 -0.09 -10.80
CA ILE A 17 33.25 1.18 -10.56
C ILE A 17 34.63 1.11 -11.19
N ASN A 18 34.84 1.92 -12.22
CA ASN A 18 36.13 2.01 -12.90
C ASN A 18 37.15 2.74 -12.02
N THR A 19 38.37 2.22 -11.91
CA THR A 19 39.46 2.83 -11.14
C THR A 19 40.68 3.07 -12.03
N ILE A 20 41.67 3.83 -11.55
CA ILE A 20 42.88 4.06 -12.32
C ILE A 20 43.69 2.76 -12.33
N GLY A 21 43.78 2.12 -13.50
CA GLY A 21 44.55 0.89 -13.71
C GLY A 21 43.81 -0.41 -13.40
N SER A 22 42.52 -0.36 -13.02
CA SER A 22 41.67 -1.54 -12.76
C SER A 22 40.18 -1.15 -12.69
N PHE A 23 39.34 -2.04 -12.15
CA PHE A 23 37.95 -1.82 -11.77
C PHE A 23 37.63 -2.52 -10.45
N LYS A 24 36.50 -2.18 -9.84
CA LYS A 24 35.93 -2.90 -8.69
C LYS A 24 34.42 -3.09 -8.87
N CYS A 25 33.90 -4.19 -8.34
CA CYS A 25 32.46 -4.44 -8.26
C CYS A 25 32.01 -4.25 -6.80
N GLU A 26 31.03 -3.39 -6.57
CA GLU A 26 30.44 -3.14 -5.25
C GLU A 26 28.96 -3.51 -5.27
N CYS A 27 28.37 -3.93 -4.16
CA CYS A 27 26.93 -4.23 -4.11
C CYS A 27 26.10 -3.00 -4.49
N GLU A 28 25.00 -3.23 -5.21
CA GLU A 28 24.03 -2.16 -5.45
C GLU A 28 23.32 -1.74 -4.16
N GLU A 29 22.64 -0.60 -4.18
CA GLU A 29 21.80 -0.16 -3.05
C GLU A 29 20.70 -1.20 -2.80
N GLY A 30 20.44 -1.50 -1.52
CA GLY A 30 19.54 -2.59 -1.13
C GLY A 30 20.17 -3.98 -1.14
N TYR A 31 21.46 -4.10 -1.43
CA TYR A 31 22.21 -5.36 -1.36
C TYR A 31 23.40 -5.26 -0.41
N ARG A 32 23.76 -6.38 0.23
CA ARG A 32 24.94 -6.50 1.10
C ARG A 32 25.80 -7.68 0.67
N LYS A 33 27.10 -7.62 0.98
CA LYS A 33 28.04 -8.73 0.74
C LYS A 33 28.25 -9.52 2.04
N PRO A 34 27.75 -10.75 2.17
CA PRO A 34 28.07 -11.63 3.29
C PRO A 34 29.56 -11.96 3.30
N GLU A 35 30.17 -12.14 4.49
CA GLU A 35 31.58 -12.55 4.59
C GLU A 35 31.89 -13.89 3.90
N GLN A 36 30.87 -14.76 3.78
CA GLN A 36 30.99 -16.12 3.27
C GLN A 36 30.59 -16.26 1.80
N GLU A 37 30.06 -15.20 1.19
CA GLU A 37 29.55 -15.24 -0.18
C GLU A 37 30.35 -14.36 -1.14
N GLU A 38 30.47 -14.84 -2.36
CA GLU A 38 31.15 -14.12 -3.43
C GLU A 38 30.25 -13.04 -4.05
N PHE A 39 28.93 -13.19 -3.90
CA PHE A 39 27.89 -12.36 -4.51
C PHE A 39 27.15 -11.50 -3.46
N CYS A 40 26.48 -10.46 -3.93
CA CYS A 40 25.66 -9.62 -3.08
C CYS A 40 24.26 -10.21 -2.93
N GLU A 41 23.82 -10.35 -1.69
CA GLU A 41 22.48 -10.78 -1.32
C GLU A 41 21.57 -9.57 -1.08
N ASP A 42 20.28 -9.78 -1.34
CA ASP A 42 19.25 -8.79 -1.07
C ASP A 42 19.13 -8.52 0.43
N ILE A 43 19.08 -7.24 0.81
CA ILE A 43 18.84 -6.84 2.20
C ILE A 43 17.35 -6.93 2.44
N ASN A 44 16.92 -7.79 3.35
CA ASN A 44 15.52 -7.84 3.73
C ASN A 44 15.20 -6.72 4.73
N GLU A 45 14.85 -5.53 4.24
CA GLU A 45 14.66 -4.37 5.10
C GLU A 45 13.45 -4.54 6.03
N CYS A 46 12.45 -5.34 5.63
CA CYS A 46 11.31 -5.70 6.47
C CYS A 46 11.69 -6.57 7.67
N ALA A 47 12.75 -7.38 7.55
CA ALA A 47 13.23 -8.23 8.63
C ALA A 47 14.25 -7.51 9.53
N GLU A 48 15.03 -6.58 8.96
CA GLU A 48 16.01 -5.79 9.72
C GLU A 48 15.35 -4.67 10.54
N ASP A 49 14.32 -4.01 10.02
CA ASP A 49 13.58 -2.97 10.73
C ASP A 49 12.06 -3.17 10.67
N SER A 50 11.52 -3.71 11.77
CA SER A 50 10.07 -3.88 11.96
C SER A 50 9.25 -2.57 11.90
N ASN A 51 9.88 -1.40 12.08
CA ASN A 51 9.24 -0.09 12.05
C ASN A 51 9.45 0.67 10.74
N ILE A 52 10.08 0.05 9.74
CA ILE A 52 10.45 0.71 8.48
C ILE A 52 9.22 1.28 7.76
N CYS A 53 8.11 0.53 7.77
CA CYS A 53 6.80 0.99 7.36
C CYS A 53 6.07 1.64 8.55
N LYS A 54 6.20 2.96 8.68
CA LYS A 54 5.49 3.75 9.70
C LYS A 54 3.99 3.43 9.70
N ASN A 55 3.37 3.32 10.88
CA ASN A 55 1.95 3.00 11.09
C ASN A 55 1.55 1.54 10.78
N TRP A 56 2.26 0.55 11.34
CA TRP A 56 2.01 -0.89 11.22
C TRP A 56 0.55 -1.38 11.42
N ASN A 57 -0.33 -0.58 12.01
CA ASN A 57 -1.76 -0.88 12.16
C ASN A 57 -2.57 -0.80 10.85
N SER A 58 -2.05 -0.14 9.81
CA SER A 58 -2.73 0.05 8.52
C SER A 58 -1.88 -0.34 7.31
N VAL A 59 -0.61 -0.71 7.51
CA VAL A 59 0.33 -1.12 6.46
C VAL A 59 1.04 -2.44 6.79
N LYS A 60 1.42 -3.18 5.75
CA LYS A 60 2.37 -4.30 5.80
C LYS A 60 3.62 -3.96 4.99
N CYS A 61 4.79 -4.39 5.47
CA CYS A 61 6.03 -4.32 4.71
C CYS A 61 6.13 -5.51 3.75
N VAL A 62 6.62 -5.26 2.53
CA VAL A 62 6.89 -6.29 1.51
C VAL A 62 8.31 -6.08 0.99
N ASN A 63 9.16 -7.09 1.20
CA ASN A 63 10.52 -7.12 0.69
C ASN A 63 10.52 -7.35 -0.82
N LEU A 64 11.38 -6.64 -1.55
CA LEU A 64 11.57 -6.75 -3.00
C LEU A 64 13.07 -6.80 -3.32
N PRO A 65 13.49 -7.32 -4.48
CA PRO A 65 14.90 -7.27 -4.84
C PRO A 65 15.42 -5.83 -4.93
N GLY A 66 16.40 -5.50 -4.09
CA GLY A 66 17.07 -4.20 -3.98
C GLY A 66 16.25 -3.11 -3.29
N THR A 67 15.06 -3.43 -2.76
CA THR A 67 14.19 -2.44 -2.12
C THR A 67 13.05 -3.06 -1.30
N TYR A 68 12.18 -2.24 -0.74
CA TYR A 68 10.94 -2.68 -0.12
C TYR A 68 9.78 -1.75 -0.51
N LYS A 69 8.56 -2.18 -0.20
CA LYS A 69 7.39 -1.31 -0.25
C LYS A 69 6.47 -1.52 0.95
N CYS A 70 5.73 -0.47 1.28
CA CYS A 70 4.69 -0.51 2.29
C CYS A 70 3.33 -0.57 1.59
N GLU A 71 2.57 -1.63 1.83
CA GLU A 71 1.25 -1.83 1.23
C GLU A 71 0.14 -1.68 2.28
N CYS A 72 -0.99 -1.11 1.90
CA CYS A 72 -2.14 -1.01 2.80
C CYS A 72 -2.71 -2.40 3.13
N LEU A 73 -3.13 -2.58 4.38
CA LEU A 73 -3.86 -3.77 4.81
C LEU A 73 -5.27 -3.81 4.21
N PRO A 74 -5.93 -4.99 4.13
CA PRO A 74 -7.31 -5.09 3.69
C PRO A 74 -8.24 -4.14 4.46
N GLY A 75 -9.11 -3.43 3.74
CA GLY A 75 -9.99 -2.40 4.32
C GLY A 75 -9.36 -1.02 4.45
N TYR A 76 -8.12 -0.84 3.98
CA TYR A 76 -7.46 0.46 3.87
C TYR A 76 -7.11 0.78 2.41
N GLU A 77 -7.10 2.06 2.08
CA GLU A 77 -6.70 2.60 0.78
C GLU A 77 -5.54 3.60 0.92
N PRO A 78 -4.62 3.65 -0.06
CA PRO A 78 -3.51 4.59 -0.02
C PRO A 78 -4.00 6.02 -0.28
N THR A 79 -3.57 6.97 0.54
CA THR A 79 -3.96 8.38 0.41
C THR A 79 -3.08 9.18 -0.53
N ASP A 80 -1.83 8.73 -0.72
CA ASP A 80 -0.80 9.39 -1.54
C ASP A 80 -0.20 8.36 -2.52
N MET A 81 -0.78 8.21 -3.71
CA MET A 81 -0.32 7.22 -4.70
C MET A 81 0.93 7.66 -5.51
N ASN A 82 1.50 8.85 -5.24
CA ASN A 82 2.61 9.43 -6.02
C ASN A 82 3.88 9.76 -5.22
N VAL A 83 3.95 9.38 -3.94
CA VAL A 83 5.03 9.78 -3.03
C VAL A 83 5.68 8.54 -2.43
N ASP A 84 6.65 7.97 -3.14
CA ASP A 84 7.53 6.89 -2.66
C ASP A 84 6.80 5.63 -2.11
N PRO A 85 6.85 4.47 -2.79
CA PRO A 85 6.18 3.25 -2.32
C PRO A 85 6.67 2.75 -0.95
N ARG A 86 7.80 3.27 -0.44
CA ARG A 86 8.33 3.00 0.91
C ARG A 86 7.66 3.85 2.00
N LYS A 87 6.83 4.84 1.64
CA LYS A 87 6.21 5.80 2.57
C LYS A 87 4.69 5.89 2.43
N THR A 88 4.07 4.85 1.89
CA THR A 88 2.63 4.76 1.67
C THR A 88 1.86 5.05 2.96
N LYS A 89 0.97 6.04 2.91
CA LYS A 89 -0.02 6.32 3.97
C LYS A 89 -1.34 5.67 3.61
N CYS A 90 -1.97 5.04 4.59
CA CYS A 90 -3.20 4.29 4.40
C CYS A 90 -4.31 4.79 5.32
N GLN A 91 -5.50 4.98 4.75
CA GLN A 91 -6.72 5.36 5.48
C GLN A 91 -7.77 4.24 5.39
N LYS A 92 -8.56 4.07 6.44
CA LYS A 92 -9.63 3.05 6.45
C LYS A 92 -10.72 3.44 5.46
N TYR A 93 -11.21 2.48 4.69
CA TYR A 93 -12.36 2.69 3.82
C TYR A 93 -13.55 3.18 4.66
N LYS A 94 -14.11 4.35 4.32
CA LYS A 94 -15.38 4.77 4.90
C LYS A 94 -16.46 3.95 4.24
N GLU A 95 -16.95 2.91 4.91
CA GLU A 95 -18.21 2.31 4.54
C GLU A 95 -19.30 3.37 4.70
N SER A 96 -19.70 3.97 3.58
CA SER A 96 -20.73 4.99 3.57
C SER A 96 -22.08 4.29 3.75
N TRP A 97 -22.45 4.02 5.01
CA TRP A 97 -23.80 3.58 5.40
C TRP A 97 -24.79 4.76 5.42
N LEU A 98 -24.30 5.99 5.27
CA LEU A 98 -25.09 7.21 5.31
C LEU A 98 -26.24 7.24 4.26
N PRO A 99 -26.03 6.89 2.97
CA PRO A 99 -27.13 6.87 2.01
C PRO A 99 -28.10 5.70 2.25
N VAL A 100 -27.63 4.56 2.77
CA VAL A 100 -28.48 3.38 3.05
C VAL A 100 -29.41 3.65 4.24
N GLY A 101 -28.88 4.22 5.34
CA GLY A 101 -29.67 4.56 6.53
C GLY A 101 -30.74 5.63 6.25
N ILE A 102 -30.42 6.65 5.45
CA ILE A 102 -31.36 7.70 5.05
C ILE A 102 -32.47 7.15 4.13
N ALA A 103 -32.13 6.28 3.18
CA ALA A 103 -33.11 5.65 2.28
C ALA A 103 -34.11 4.77 3.05
N VAL A 104 -33.64 3.99 4.03
CA VAL A 104 -34.52 3.17 4.89
C VAL A 104 -35.44 4.04 5.75
N GLY A 105 -34.93 5.13 6.34
CA GLY A 105 -35.72 6.04 7.17
C GLY A 105 -36.82 6.78 6.39
N THR A 106 -36.52 7.24 5.17
CA THR A 106 -37.49 7.92 4.30
C THR A 106 -38.61 6.99 3.82
N ALA A 107 -38.29 5.73 3.49
CA ALA A 107 -39.29 4.73 3.12
C ALA A 107 -40.28 4.45 4.26
N ILE A 108 -39.79 4.29 5.50
CA ILE A 108 -40.63 4.07 6.68
C ILE A 108 -41.58 5.25 6.91
N LEU A 109 -41.09 6.49 6.80
CA LEU A 109 -41.92 7.68 6.98
C LEU A 109 -43.05 7.76 5.93
N LEU A 110 -42.75 7.48 4.66
CA LEU A 110 -43.76 7.47 3.59
C LEU A 110 -44.83 6.39 3.81
N ILE A 111 -44.45 5.21 4.32
CA ILE A 111 -45.41 4.16 4.68
C ILE A 111 -46.32 4.64 5.81
N ILE A 112 -45.76 5.26 6.87
CA ILE A 112 -46.56 5.78 7.99
C ILE A 112 -47.53 6.85 7.52
N ILE A 113 -47.07 7.80 6.69
CA ILE A 113 -47.92 8.85 6.11
C ILE A 113 -49.03 8.23 5.26
N SER A 114 -48.71 7.24 4.42
CA SER A 114 -49.69 6.55 3.57
C SER A 114 -50.75 5.82 4.41
N LEU A 115 -50.36 5.12 5.47
CA LEU A 115 -51.28 4.46 6.40
C LEU A 115 -52.14 5.46 7.18
N ALA A 116 -51.57 6.60 7.58
CA ALA A 116 -52.30 7.66 8.25
C ALA A 116 -53.34 8.30 7.32
N LEU A 117 -52.99 8.53 6.06
CA LEU A 117 -53.91 9.03 5.04
C LEU A 117 -55.04 8.03 4.77
N LEU A 118 -54.73 6.73 4.64
CA LEU A 118 -55.76 5.69 4.48
C LEU A 118 -56.73 5.67 5.67
N LYS A 119 -56.21 5.67 6.91
CA LYS A 119 -57.05 5.76 8.12
C LYS A 119 -57.88 7.04 8.17
N TYR A 120 -57.32 8.16 7.73
CA TYR A 120 -58.03 9.44 7.68
C TYR A 120 -59.16 9.42 6.64
N MET A 121 -58.93 8.85 5.47
CA MET A 121 -59.94 8.68 4.43
C MET A 121 -61.06 7.74 4.89
N ASP A 122 -60.73 6.61 5.54
CA ASP A 122 -61.72 5.71 6.14
C ASP A 122 -62.54 6.39 7.23
N TYR A 123 -61.89 7.18 8.10
CA TYR A 123 -62.57 7.95 9.14
C TYR A 123 -63.54 8.98 8.54
N ARG A 124 -63.13 9.68 7.48
CA ARG A 124 -63.97 10.64 6.78
C ARG A 124 -65.14 9.99 6.04
N ALA A 125 -64.96 8.80 5.47
CA ALA A 125 -66.02 8.09 4.75
C ALA A 125 -67.12 7.51 5.65
N ARG A 126 -66.82 7.28 6.94
CA ARG A 126 -67.79 6.77 7.93
C ARG A 126 -68.62 7.87 8.61
N ARG A 127 -68.33 9.14 8.33
CA ARG A 127 -69.01 10.31 8.89
C ARG A 127 -69.84 11.00 7.82
#